data_AF-A0A0D3GI75-F1
#
_entry.id   AF-A0A0D3GI75-F1
#
_cell.length_a   1.000
_cell.length_b   1.000
_cell.length_c   1.000
_cell.angle_alpha   90.00
_cell.angle_beta   90.00
_cell.angle_gamma   90.00
#
_symmetry.space_group_name_H-M   'P 1'
#
loop_
_entity.id
_entity.type
_entity.pdbx_description
1 polymer ?
#
loop_
_entity_poly.entity_id
_entity_poly.type
_entity_poly.pdbx_seq_one_letter_code
_entity_poly.pdbx_strand_id
1 'polypeptide(L)'
;MDASAGGGGNSLPTAGADGAKRRVCYFYDAEVGNYYYGQGHPMKPHRIRMTHALLAHYGLLDQMQVLKPHPARDRDLCRFHADDYVAFLRSVTPETQQDQIRALKRFNVGEDCPVFDGLYSFCQTYAGGSVGGAVKLNHGHDIAINWAGGLHHAKKCEASGFCYVNDIVLAILELLKYHQRVLYVDIDIHHGDGVEEAFYTTDRVMTVSFHKFGDYFPGTGDIRDIGHSKGKYYSLNVPLDDGIDDESYQSLFKPIMGKVMEVFRPGAVVLQCGADSLSGDRLGCFNLSIRGHAECVRFMRSFNVPLLLLGGGGYTIRNVARCWCYETGVALGHELTDKMPPNEYFEYFGPDYTLHVAPSNMENKNTRQQLDDIRSRLLDNLSKLRHAPSVQFQERPPEAELPEQDEDQEDPDERHHADSDVEMDAVKPLDDSGRRSSIQNVRVKRESAETDAADQF
;
A
#
# COMPACT_ATOMS: atom_id res chain seq x y z
N MET A 1 -6.79 16.61 50.49
CA MET A 1 -7.83 16.78 49.46
C MET A 1 -7.12 16.63 48.13
N ASP A 2 -6.95 15.38 47.71
CA ASP A 2 -6.42 15.01 46.40
C ASP A 2 -7.56 15.04 45.39
N ALA A 3 -7.33 15.69 44.25
CA ALA A 3 -8.24 15.67 43.11
C ALA A 3 -7.50 15.08 41.90
N SER A 4 -7.66 13.77 41.72
CA SER A 4 -7.27 13.04 40.52
C SER A 4 -8.29 13.31 39.41
N ALA A 5 -7.88 14.01 38.36
CA ALA A 5 -8.66 14.13 37.13
C ALA A 5 -8.33 12.95 36.20
N GLY A 6 -9.26 11.99 36.10
CA GLY A 6 -9.22 10.91 35.12
C GLY A 6 -9.58 11.43 33.73
N GLY A 7 -8.64 11.37 32.79
CA GLY A 7 -8.88 11.63 31.38
C GLY A 7 -9.58 10.44 30.73
N GLY A 8 -10.86 10.59 30.42
CA GLY A 8 -11.63 9.62 29.64
C GLY A 8 -11.11 9.55 28.21
N GLY A 9 -10.79 8.33 27.76
CA GLY A 9 -10.43 8.04 26.38
C GLY A 9 -11.65 8.23 25.47
N ASN A 10 -11.57 9.21 24.57
CA ASN A 10 -12.51 9.35 23.47
C ASN A 10 -12.31 8.17 22.51
N SER A 11 -13.22 7.20 22.58
CA SER A 11 -13.35 6.16 21.56
C SER A 11 -13.77 6.81 20.24
N LEU A 12 -13.03 6.54 19.16
CA LEU A 12 -13.33 7.05 17.82
C LEU A 12 -14.72 6.55 17.37
N PRO A 13 -15.50 7.34 16.60
CA PRO A 13 -16.72 6.85 15.97
C PRO A 13 -16.35 5.73 14.97
N THR A 14 -16.53 4.51 15.45
CA THR A 14 -16.25 3.23 14.76
C THR A 14 -17.35 2.85 13.77
N ALA A 15 -18.53 3.47 13.91
CA ALA A 15 -19.68 3.25 13.06
C ALA A 15 -19.48 3.87 11.67
N GLY A 16 -19.74 3.08 10.61
CA GLY A 16 -20.15 3.68 9.34
C GLY A 16 -21.40 4.55 9.52
N ALA A 17 -21.83 5.29 8.50
CA ALA A 17 -23.04 6.13 8.58
C ALA A 17 -24.28 5.39 9.15
N ASP A 18 -24.30 4.05 9.06
CA ASP A 18 -25.37 3.16 9.52
C ASP A 18 -25.11 2.45 10.88
N GLY A 19 -24.05 2.78 11.62
CA GLY A 19 -23.78 2.11 12.91
C GLY A 19 -23.03 0.77 12.82
N ALA A 20 -22.83 0.22 11.62
CA ALA A 20 -22.20 -1.08 11.41
C ALA A 20 -20.67 -1.03 11.39
N LYS A 21 -20.03 -2.10 11.90
CA LYS A 21 -18.58 -2.33 11.77
C LYS A 21 -18.24 -2.62 10.31
N ARG A 22 -17.22 -1.94 9.77
CA ARG A 22 -16.79 -2.14 8.38
C ARG A 22 -16.18 -3.51 8.17
N ARG A 23 -16.53 -4.16 7.07
CA ARG A 23 -15.90 -5.39 6.58
C ARG A 23 -14.58 -5.05 5.91
N VAL A 24 -13.48 -5.43 6.56
CA VAL A 24 -12.12 -5.20 6.08
C VAL A 24 -11.53 -6.54 5.64
N CYS A 25 -10.94 -6.59 4.45
CA CYS A 25 -10.09 -7.69 4.01
C CYS A 25 -8.66 -7.20 3.74
N TYR A 26 -7.66 -8.04 4.03
CA TYR A 26 -6.25 -7.75 3.87
C TYR A 26 -5.57 -8.85 3.07
N PHE A 27 -4.88 -8.48 2.00
CA PHE A 27 -4.19 -9.40 1.11
C PHE A 27 -2.71 -9.50 1.47
N TYR A 28 -2.23 -10.73 1.67
CA TYR A 28 -0.83 -11.00 1.97
C TYR A 28 -0.40 -12.37 1.47
N ASP A 29 0.77 -12.43 0.85
CA ASP A 29 1.48 -13.66 0.55
C ASP A 29 2.81 -13.67 1.32
N ALA A 30 3.09 -14.76 2.03
CA ALA A 30 4.30 -14.89 2.84
C ALA A 30 5.59 -14.80 2.01
N GLU A 31 5.55 -15.15 0.73
CA GLU A 31 6.70 -15.11 -0.17
C GLU A 31 7.07 -13.70 -0.63
N VAL A 32 6.15 -12.73 -0.53
CA VAL A 32 6.39 -11.36 -1.03
C VAL A 32 7.62 -10.70 -0.41
N GLY A 33 7.93 -11.04 0.85
CA GLY A 33 9.10 -10.53 1.56
C GLY A 33 10.44 -11.18 1.19
N ASN A 34 10.43 -12.25 0.38
CA ASN A 34 11.64 -12.96 -0.08
C ASN A 34 12.21 -12.41 -1.38
N TYR A 35 11.41 -11.71 -2.20
CA TYR A 35 11.91 -11.12 -3.45
C TYR A 35 12.94 -10.02 -3.17
N TYR A 36 13.99 -10.00 -4.00
CA TYR A 36 15.15 -9.15 -3.81
C TYR A 36 15.54 -8.45 -5.11
N TYR A 37 15.35 -7.12 -5.15
CA TYR A 37 15.67 -6.29 -6.31
C TYR A 37 17.17 -6.25 -6.66
N GLY A 38 18.06 -6.65 -5.74
CA GLY A 38 19.50 -6.61 -5.95
C GLY A 38 20.26 -5.82 -4.88
N GLN A 39 21.58 -5.95 -4.94
CA GLN A 39 22.51 -5.27 -4.03
C GLN A 39 22.43 -3.75 -4.23
N GLY A 40 22.41 -3.00 -3.13
CA GLY A 40 22.33 -1.53 -3.17
C GLY A 40 20.95 -0.96 -3.50
N HIS A 41 20.07 -1.71 -4.17
CA HIS A 41 18.76 -1.21 -4.62
C HIS A 41 17.86 -0.76 -3.44
N PRO A 42 17.21 0.40 -3.51
CA PRO A 42 16.45 0.95 -2.38
C PRO A 42 15.11 0.23 -2.12
N MET A 43 14.43 -0.26 -3.15
CA MET A 43 13.20 -1.06 -3.00
C MET A 43 13.51 -2.39 -2.29
N LYS A 44 12.88 -2.60 -1.13
CA LYS A 44 13.01 -3.82 -0.31
C LYS A 44 11.63 -4.40 -0.01
N PRO A 45 11.14 -5.40 -0.78
CA PRO A 45 9.87 -6.07 -0.53
C PRO A 45 9.70 -6.62 0.90
N HIS A 46 10.82 -6.92 1.58
CA HIS A 46 10.87 -7.29 3.00
C HIS A 46 10.08 -6.35 3.94
N ARG A 47 9.93 -5.06 3.60
CA ARG A 47 9.12 -4.10 4.38
C ARG A 47 7.64 -4.53 4.54
N ILE A 48 7.11 -5.28 3.57
CA ILE A 48 5.73 -5.81 3.60
C ILE A 48 5.64 -6.92 4.66
N ARG A 49 6.65 -7.79 4.75
CA ARG A 49 6.73 -8.82 5.79
C ARG A 49 6.86 -8.21 7.19
N MET A 50 7.70 -7.18 7.33
CA MET A 50 7.81 -6.44 8.60
C MET A 50 6.47 -5.82 9.03
N THR A 51 5.73 -5.27 8.06
CA THR A 51 4.37 -4.74 8.30
C THR A 51 3.46 -5.85 8.80
N HIS A 52 3.39 -6.98 8.09
CA HIS A 52 2.54 -8.12 8.47
C HIS A 52 2.85 -8.64 9.88
N ALA A 53 4.13 -8.76 10.25
CA ALA A 53 4.53 -9.14 11.60
C ALA A 53 4.01 -8.16 12.66
N LEU A 54 4.12 -6.85 12.42
CA LEU A 54 3.54 -5.85 13.34
C LEU A 54 2.02 -5.98 13.44
N LEU A 55 1.31 -6.18 12.31
CA LEU A 55 -0.14 -6.39 12.34
C LEU A 55 -0.55 -7.58 13.21
N ALA A 56 0.22 -8.68 13.14
CA ALA A 56 0.00 -9.86 13.97
C ALA A 56 0.21 -9.55 15.47
N HIS A 57 1.34 -8.93 15.81
CA HIS A 57 1.69 -8.64 17.21
C HIS A 57 0.85 -7.53 17.85
N TYR A 58 0.22 -6.66 17.05
CA TYR A 58 -0.81 -5.72 17.52
C TYR A 58 -2.22 -6.32 17.58
N GLY A 59 -2.41 -7.60 17.19
CA GLY A 59 -3.70 -8.28 17.20
C GLY A 59 -4.70 -7.77 16.15
N LEU A 60 -4.21 -7.15 15.06
CA LEU A 60 -5.05 -6.57 14.01
C LEU A 60 -5.52 -7.61 12.99
N LEU A 61 -4.75 -8.68 12.78
CA LEU A 61 -5.11 -9.74 11.84
C LEU A 61 -6.44 -10.42 12.21
N ASP A 62 -6.73 -10.58 13.50
CA ASP A 62 -7.96 -11.22 14.00
C ASP A 62 -9.23 -10.37 13.77
N GLN A 63 -9.07 -9.12 13.31
CA GLN A 63 -10.15 -8.16 13.15
C GLN A 63 -10.53 -7.89 11.70
N MET A 64 -9.88 -8.59 10.76
CA MET A 64 -10.11 -8.51 9.33
C MET A 64 -9.99 -9.87 8.66
N GLN A 65 -10.54 -10.00 7.46
CA GLN A 65 -10.36 -11.21 6.67
C GLN A 65 -8.99 -11.19 5.99
N VAL A 66 -8.05 -12.00 6.48
CA VAL A 66 -6.73 -12.18 5.84
C VAL A 66 -6.86 -13.15 4.68
N LEU A 67 -6.45 -12.71 3.49
CA LEU A 67 -6.58 -13.45 2.24
C LEU A 67 -5.21 -13.60 1.58
N LYS A 68 -4.93 -14.80 1.06
CA LYS A 68 -3.79 -14.99 0.16
C LYS A 68 -4.18 -14.49 -1.24
N PRO A 69 -3.39 -13.63 -1.90
CA PRO A 69 -3.69 -13.20 -3.26
C PRO A 69 -3.52 -14.37 -4.24
N HIS A 70 -4.45 -14.51 -5.17
CA HIS A 70 -4.26 -15.38 -6.33
C HIS A 70 -3.31 -14.69 -7.31
N PRO A 71 -2.26 -15.36 -7.81
CA PRO A 71 -1.38 -14.76 -8.81
C PRO A 71 -2.16 -14.26 -10.03
N ALA A 72 -2.00 -12.98 -10.37
CA ALA A 72 -2.66 -12.42 -11.56
C ALA A 72 -2.20 -13.16 -12.82
N ARG A 73 -3.15 -13.58 -13.67
CA ARG A 73 -2.82 -14.28 -14.92
C ARG A 73 -2.44 -13.28 -16.00
N ASP A 74 -1.73 -13.74 -17.02
CA ASP A 74 -1.35 -12.94 -18.20
C ASP A 74 -2.54 -12.18 -18.77
N ARG A 75 -3.70 -12.85 -18.92
CA ARG A 75 -4.93 -12.24 -19.43
C ARG A 75 -5.44 -11.08 -18.57
N ASP A 76 -5.23 -11.16 -17.26
CA ASP A 76 -5.66 -10.14 -16.31
C ASP A 76 -4.71 -8.94 -16.40
N LEU A 77 -3.39 -9.19 -16.53
CA LEU A 77 -2.37 -8.15 -16.74
C LEU A 77 -2.53 -7.43 -18.10
N CYS A 78 -2.84 -8.17 -19.16
CA CYS A 78 -3.04 -7.64 -20.51
C CYS A 78 -4.33 -6.81 -20.67
N ARG A 79 -5.18 -6.70 -19.64
CA ARG A 79 -6.31 -5.75 -19.65
C ARG A 79 -5.86 -4.29 -19.74
N PHE A 80 -4.63 -4.01 -19.27
CA PHE A 80 -3.99 -2.71 -19.43
C PHE A 80 -2.71 -2.83 -20.24
N HIS A 81 -1.78 -3.70 -19.81
CA HIS A 81 -0.46 -3.80 -20.40
C HIS A 81 -0.48 -4.41 -21.80
N ALA A 82 0.50 -4.06 -22.64
CA ALA A 82 0.64 -4.69 -23.95
C ALA A 82 1.03 -6.17 -23.83
N ASP A 83 0.46 -7.01 -24.71
CA ASP A 83 0.69 -8.46 -24.70
C ASP A 83 2.18 -8.82 -24.81
N ASP A 84 2.94 -8.08 -25.64
CA ASP A 84 4.37 -8.32 -25.83
C ASP A 84 5.22 -7.88 -24.63
N TYR A 85 4.77 -6.88 -23.87
CA TYR A 85 5.39 -6.48 -22.62
C TYR A 85 5.18 -7.53 -21.52
N VAL A 86 3.95 -8.03 -21.36
CA VAL A 86 3.64 -9.10 -20.38
C VAL A 86 4.39 -10.39 -20.74
N ALA A 87 4.42 -10.76 -22.03
CA ALA A 87 5.18 -11.91 -22.50
C ALA A 87 6.68 -11.76 -22.23
N PHE A 88 7.23 -10.56 -22.39
CA PHE A 88 8.61 -10.25 -22.03
C PHE A 88 8.86 -10.44 -20.53
N LEU A 89 8.06 -9.81 -19.65
CA LEU A 89 8.21 -9.93 -18.20
C LEU A 89 8.15 -11.39 -17.73
N ARG A 90 7.30 -12.21 -18.35
CA ARG A 90 7.19 -13.64 -18.07
C ARG A 90 8.43 -14.42 -18.50
N SER A 91 9.09 -14.00 -19.58
CA SER A 91 10.22 -14.71 -20.18
C SER A 91 11.59 -14.30 -19.63
N VAL A 92 11.71 -13.08 -19.12
CA VAL A 92 12.99 -12.50 -18.71
C VAL A 92 13.41 -13.01 -17.33
N THR A 93 14.63 -13.50 -17.24
CA THR A 93 15.27 -13.99 -16.02
C THR A 93 16.72 -13.49 -15.98
N PRO A 94 17.41 -13.55 -14.82
CA PRO A 94 18.82 -13.18 -14.76
C PRO A 94 19.71 -13.93 -15.75
N GLU A 95 19.38 -15.18 -16.10
CA GLU A 95 20.09 -16.02 -17.06
C GLU A 95 19.81 -15.61 -18.52
N THR A 96 18.57 -15.23 -18.82
CA THR A 96 18.12 -14.97 -20.20
C THR A 96 18.25 -13.50 -20.61
N GLN A 97 18.46 -12.58 -19.66
CA GLN A 97 18.48 -11.14 -19.91
C GLN A 97 19.52 -10.71 -20.97
N GLN A 98 20.67 -11.40 -21.05
CA GLN A 98 21.73 -11.11 -22.01
C GLN A 98 21.30 -11.40 -23.47
N ASP A 99 20.39 -12.33 -23.68
CA ASP A 99 19.83 -12.64 -25.00
C ASP A 99 18.70 -11.67 -25.39
N GLN A 100 18.22 -10.86 -24.44
CA GLN A 100 17.06 -9.99 -24.58
C GLN A 100 17.39 -8.48 -24.52
N ILE A 101 18.64 -8.08 -24.79
CA ILE A 101 19.13 -6.67 -24.68
C ILE A 101 18.22 -5.65 -25.38
N ARG A 102 17.67 -5.98 -26.56
CA ARG A 102 16.76 -5.06 -27.28
C ARG A 102 15.43 -4.89 -26.55
N ALA A 103 14.90 -5.96 -25.96
CA ALA A 103 13.65 -5.93 -25.20
C ALA A 103 13.85 -5.20 -23.86
N LEU A 104 14.95 -5.46 -23.15
CA LEU A 104 15.34 -4.72 -21.93
C LEU A 104 15.31 -3.21 -22.16
N LYS A 105 15.99 -2.72 -23.21
CA LYS A 105 16.00 -1.30 -23.55
C LYS A 105 14.62 -0.79 -23.97
N ARG A 106 13.86 -1.56 -24.77
CA ARG A 106 12.53 -1.17 -25.25
C ARG A 106 11.53 -1.02 -24.10
N PHE A 107 11.61 -1.89 -23.11
CA PHE A 107 10.66 -2.01 -22.01
C PHE A 107 11.17 -1.36 -20.70
N ASN A 108 12.28 -0.62 -20.78
CA ASN A 108 12.92 0.09 -19.69
C ASN A 108 13.20 -0.77 -18.45
N VAL A 109 13.71 -1.99 -18.67
CA VAL A 109 14.14 -2.94 -17.62
C VAL A 109 15.65 -3.06 -17.68
N GLY A 110 16.33 -2.78 -16.56
CA GLY A 110 17.79 -2.72 -16.46
C GLY A 110 18.26 -2.01 -15.20
N GLU A 111 18.50 -0.71 -15.30
CA GLU A 111 19.14 0.11 -14.24
C GLU A 111 18.24 0.22 -13.00
N ASP A 112 17.29 1.16 -13.01
CA ASP A 112 16.38 1.37 -11.87
C ASP A 112 15.37 0.23 -11.75
N CYS A 113 15.02 -0.45 -12.84
CA CYS A 113 14.10 -1.58 -12.84
C CYS A 113 14.85 -2.88 -13.18
N PRO A 114 15.60 -3.48 -12.24
CA PRO A 114 16.48 -4.61 -12.51
C PRO A 114 15.72 -5.92 -12.79
N VAL A 115 16.36 -6.80 -13.56
CA VAL A 115 15.93 -8.21 -13.65
C VAL A 115 16.42 -8.93 -12.39
N PHE A 116 15.52 -9.64 -11.70
CA PHE A 116 15.84 -10.45 -10.53
C PHE A 116 15.01 -11.75 -10.51
N ASP A 117 15.47 -12.71 -9.71
CA ASP A 117 14.80 -14.01 -9.58
C ASP A 117 13.37 -13.87 -9.08
N GLY A 118 12.43 -14.44 -9.85
CA GLY A 118 11.01 -14.38 -9.52
C GLY A 118 10.36 -13.02 -9.80
N LEU A 119 10.96 -12.13 -10.60
CA LEU A 119 10.37 -10.85 -11.00
C LEU A 119 8.92 -10.98 -11.45
N TYR A 120 8.62 -11.92 -12.35
CA TYR A 120 7.25 -12.12 -12.84
C TYR A 120 6.31 -12.56 -11.72
N SER A 121 6.71 -13.53 -10.91
CA SER A 121 5.92 -14.00 -9.77
C SER A 121 5.63 -12.88 -8.77
N PHE A 122 6.62 -12.01 -8.50
CA PHE A 122 6.43 -10.82 -7.69
C PHE A 122 5.33 -9.91 -8.28
N CYS A 123 5.38 -9.67 -9.59
CA CYS A 123 4.35 -8.92 -10.32
C CYS A 123 2.96 -9.53 -10.19
N GLN A 124 2.86 -10.86 -10.36
CA GLN A 124 1.59 -11.56 -10.24
C GLN A 124 1.01 -11.48 -8.83
N THR A 125 1.85 -11.59 -7.79
CA THR A 125 1.42 -11.56 -6.39
C THR A 125 0.81 -10.22 -6.01
N TYR A 126 1.52 -9.10 -6.24
CA TYR A 126 0.98 -7.80 -5.84
C TYR A 126 -0.21 -7.37 -6.71
N ALA A 127 -0.19 -7.67 -8.02
CA ALA A 127 -1.31 -7.36 -8.90
C ALA A 127 -2.56 -8.17 -8.54
N GLY A 128 -2.36 -9.44 -8.19
CA GLY A 128 -3.40 -10.34 -7.71
C GLY A 128 -4.09 -9.83 -6.44
N GLY A 129 -3.31 -9.27 -5.50
CA GLY A 129 -3.86 -8.65 -4.29
C GLY A 129 -4.74 -7.44 -4.58
N SER A 130 -4.31 -6.54 -5.47
CA SER A 130 -5.07 -5.33 -5.79
C SER A 130 -6.34 -5.63 -6.59
N VAL A 131 -6.26 -6.52 -7.59
CA VAL A 131 -7.43 -6.97 -8.35
C VAL A 131 -8.39 -7.76 -7.45
N GLY A 132 -7.87 -8.67 -6.61
CA GLY A 132 -8.67 -9.40 -5.63
C GLY A 132 -9.39 -8.47 -4.64
N GLY A 133 -8.71 -7.43 -4.17
CA GLY A 133 -9.30 -6.38 -3.34
C GLY A 133 -10.43 -5.64 -4.06
N ALA A 134 -10.23 -5.24 -5.32
CA ALA A 134 -11.28 -4.62 -6.12
C ALA A 134 -12.50 -5.53 -6.33
N VAL A 135 -12.30 -6.84 -6.56
CA VAL A 135 -13.40 -7.82 -6.63
C VAL A 135 -14.16 -7.88 -5.29
N LYS A 136 -13.44 -7.95 -4.16
CA LYS A 136 -14.08 -7.98 -2.82
C LYS A 136 -14.91 -6.73 -2.54
N LEU A 137 -14.44 -5.56 -2.96
CA LEU A 137 -15.19 -4.29 -2.85
C LEU A 137 -16.44 -4.28 -3.74
N ASN A 138 -16.34 -4.76 -4.99
CA ASN A 138 -17.49 -4.90 -5.89
C ASN A 138 -18.58 -5.84 -5.32
N HIS A 139 -18.19 -6.80 -4.47
CA HIS A 139 -19.08 -7.77 -3.83
C HIS A 139 -19.31 -7.50 -2.33
N GLY A 140 -19.18 -6.24 -1.91
CA GLY A 140 -19.73 -5.73 -0.65
C GLY A 140 -18.74 -5.51 0.49
N HIS A 141 -17.44 -5.79 0.33
CA HIS A 141 -16.48 -5.35 1.35
C HIS A 141 -16.41 -3.81 1.39
N ASP A 142 -16.18 -3.26 2.57
CA ASP A 142 -16.10 -1.81 2.76
C ASP A 142 -14.68 -1.31 2.53
N ILE A 143 -13.68 -2.08 2.97
CA ILE A 143 -12.27 -1.76 2.82
C ILE A 143 -11.49 -3.01 2.40
N ALA A 144 -10.62 -2.86 1.40
CA ALA A 144 -9.63 -3.86 1.03
C ALA A 144 -8.23 -3.26 1.17
N ILE A 145 -7.28 -4.05 1.67
CA ILE A 145 -5.90 -3.60 1.92
C ILE A 145 -4.93 -4.52 1.19
N ASN A 146 -4.02 -3.95 0.40
CA ASN A 146 -2.90 -4.66 -0.21
C ASN A 146 -1.62 -3.81 -0.15
N TRP A 147 -0.83 -3.98 0.92
CA TRP A 147 0.43 -3.25 1.10
C TRP A 147 1.54 -3.67 0.13
N ALA A 148 1.38 -4.79 -0.59
CA ALA A 148 2.33 -5.19 -1.63
C ALA A 148 2.14 -4.41 -2.94
N GLY A 149 0.94 -3.89 -3.19
CA GLY A 149 0.59 -3.12 -4.39
C GLY A 149 0.92 -1.63 -4.27
N GLY A 150 0.34 -0.84 -5.17
CA GLY A 150 0.55 0.60 -5.23
C GLY A 150 1.70 1.02 -6.16
N LEU A 151 2.04 0.20 -7.15
CA LEU A 151 3.17 0.43 -8.06
C LEU A 151 2.76 1.38 -9.21
N HIS A 152 2.63 2.66 -8.87
CA HIS A 152 1.97 3.68 -9.70
C HIS A 152 2.74 4.16 -10.94
N HIS A 153 4.05 3.89 -11.05
CA HIS A 153 4.88 4.39 -12.15
C HIS A 153 4.84 3.49 -13.39
N ALA A 154 4.42 2.24 -13.25
CA ALA A 154 4.41 1.28 -14.37
C ALA A 154 3.51 1.79 -15.50
N LYS A 155 4.01 1.73 -16.74
CA LYS A 155 3.33 2.22 -17.94
C LYS A 155 2.69 1.07 -18.70
N LYS A 156 1.95 1.40 -19.76
CA LYS A 156 1.29 0.39 -20.59
C LYS A 156 2.29 -0.61 -21.22
N CYS A 157 3.45 -0.10 -21.63
CA CYS A 157 4.44 -0.86 -22.40
C CYS A 157 5.85 -0.77 -21.84
N GLU A 158 6.08 -0.32 -20.61
CA GLU A 158 7.42 -0.22 -20.03
C GLU A 158 7.37 -0.17 -18.50
N ALA A 159 8.45 -0.62 -17.88
CA ALA A 159 8.70 -0.42 -16.46
C ALA A 159 9.17 1.01 -16.20
N SER A 160 8.95 1.53 -14.99
CA SER A 160 9.45 2.84 -14.58
C SER A 160 9.45 2.94 -13.05
N GLY A 161 10.43 3.62 -12.45
CA GLY A 161 10.44 3.92 -11.02
C GLY A 161 10.20 2.69 -10.12
N PHE A 162 10.94 1.60 -10.35
CA PHE A 162 10.81 0.31 -9.63
C PHE A 162 9.53 -0.49 -9.92
N CYS A 163 8.64 0.02 -10.77
CA CYS A 163 7.32 -0.52 -11.07
C CYS A 163 7.29 -1.21 -12.44
N TYR A 164 6.79 -2.45 -12.49
CA TYR A 164 6.71 -3.25 -13.71
C TYR A 164 5.26 -3.43 -14.19
N VAL A 165 4.37 -3.82 -13.28
CA VAL A 165 2.92 -3.92 -13.55
C VAL A 165 2.20 -2.87 -12.73
N ASN A 166 1.27 -2.16 -13.36
CA ASN A 166 0.45 -1.15 -12.70
C ASN A 166 -0.80 -1.83 -12.12
N ASP A 167 -0.66 -2.38 -10.92
CA ASP A 167 -1.73 -3.06 -10.21
C ASP A 167 -2.92 -2.14 -9.88
N ILE A 168 -2.64 -0.84 -9.72
CA ILE A 168 -3.64 0.19 -9.46
C ILE A 168 -4.56 0.35 -10.66
N VAL A 169 -4.01 0.49 -11.87
CA VAL A 169 -4.80 0.60 -13.10
C VAL A 169 -5.68 -0.65 -13.29
N LEU A 170 -5.12 -1.84 -13.04
CA LEU A 170 -5.87 -3.09 -13.13
C LEU A 170 -7.02 -3.15 -12.11
N ALA A 171 -6.78 -2.74 -10.87
CA ALA A 171 -7.80 -2.66 -9.82
C ALA A 171 -8.89 -1.63 -10.16
N ILE A 172 -8.53 -0.45 -10.67
CA ILE A 172 -9.50 0.57 -11.12
C ILE A 172 -10.35 0.04 -12.27
N LEU A 173 -9.75 -0.65 -13.26
CA LEU A 173 -10.50 -1.29 -14.35
C LEU A 173 -11.47 -2.36 -13.85
N GLU A 174 -11.18 -3.03 -12.74
CA GLU A 174 -12.10 -3.95 -12.08
C GLU A 174 -13.24 -3.22 -11.37
N LEU A 175 -12.95 -2.17 -10.60
CA LEU A 175 -13.96 -1.34 -9.95
C LEU A 175 -14.92 -0.68 -10.96
N LEU A 176 -14.42 -0.26 -12.12
CA LEU A 176 -15.22 0.34 -13.19
C LEU A 176 -16.29 -0.59 -13.79
N LYS A 177 -16.30 -1.90 -13.47
CA LYS A 177 -17.40 -2.81 -13.86
C LYS A 177 -18.68 -2.58 -13.05
N TYR A 178 -18.57 -1.99 -11.87
CA TYR A 178 -19.66 -1.78 -10.92
C TYR A 178 -19.83 -0.29 -10.56
N HIS A 179 -18.74 0.46 -10.56
CA HIS A 179 -18.72 1.86 -10.17
C HIS A 179 -18.63 2.76 -11.41
N GLN A 180 -19.58 3.70 -11.52
CA GLN A 180 -19.59 4.65 -12.64
C GLN A 180 -18.36 5.58 -12.62
N ARG A 181 -17.93 5.94 -11.41
CA ARG A 181 -16.82 6.85 -11.12
C ARG A 181 -15.93 6.26 -10.04
N VAL A 182 -14.63 6.17 -10.30
CA VAL A 182 -13.62 5.72 -9.34
C VAL A 182 -12.67 6.88 -9.06
N LEU A 183 -12.46 7.20 -7.79
CA LEU A 183 -11.49 8.22 -7.39
C LEU A 183 -10.18 7.53 -7.04
N TYR A 184 -9.09 7.99 -7.66
CA TYR A 184 -7.73 7.63 -7.29
C TYR A 184 -7.09 8.78 -6.52
N VAL A 185 -6.54 8.48 -5.34
CA VAL A 185 -5.84 9.43 -4.48
C VAL A 185 -4.44 8.87 -4.22
N ASP A 186 -3.44 9.72 -4.38
CA ASP A 186 -2.03 9.35 -4.30
C ASP A 186 -1.30 10.28 -3.32
N ILE A 187 -0.77 9.69 -2.25
CA ILE A 187 0.00 10.41 -1.21
C ILE A 187 1.47 9.96 -1.15
N ASP A 188 1.95 9.23 -2.16
CA ASP A 188 3.37 9.02 -2.43
C ASP A 188 4.06 10.37 -2.66
N ILE A 189 5.36 10.46 -2.34
CA ILE A 189 6.09 11.70 -2.62
C ILE A 189 6.27 11.93 -4.12
N HIS A 190 6.24 10.88 -4.93
CA HIS A 190 6.35 10.97 -6.38
C HIS A 190 4.98 11.13 -7.03
N HIS A 191 4.94 11.81 -8.18
CA HIS A 191 3.71 11.92 -8.95
C HIS A 191 3.27 10.53 -9.46
N GLY A 192 1.98 10.20 -9.26
CA GLY A 192 1.33 8.96 -9.73
C GLY A 192 1.10 8.90 -11.24
N ASP A 193 2.15 9.11 -12.00
CA ASP A 193 2.15 9.38 -13.44
C ASP A 193 1.62 8.22 -14.29
N GLY A 194 1.90 6.96 -13.94
CA GLY A 194 1.37 5.81 -14.69
C GLY A 194 -0.15 5.67 -14.57
N VAL A 195 -0.71 5.98 -13.41
CA VAL A 195 -2.17 5.96 -13.19
C VAL A 195 -2.82 7.17 -13.86
N GLU A 196 -2.24 8.36 -13.71
CA GLU A 196 -2.70 9.56 -14.40
C GLU A 196 -2.72 9.37 -15.92
N GLU A 197 -1.64 8.88 -16.51
CA GLU A 197 -1.54 8.64 -17.95
C GLU A 197 -2.60 7.65 -18.46
N ALA A 198 -2.82 6.55 -17.72
CA ALA A 198 -3.79 5.52 -18.10
C ALA A 198 -5.22 6.06 -18.18
N PHE A 199 -5.56 7.08 -17.39
CA PHE A 199 -6.90 7.64 -17.29
C PHE A 199 -7.02 9.10 -17.76
N TYR A 200 -5.97 9.65 -18.35
CA TYR A 200 -5.86 11.08 -18.69
C TYR A 200 -6.96 11.63 -19.61
N THR A 201 -7.65 10.73 -20.34
CA THR A 201 -8.67 11.08 -21.34
C THR A 201 -10.09 10.66 -20.99
N THR A 202 -10.33 10.17 -19.76
CA THR A 202 -11.67 9.73 -19.30
C THR A 202 -12.18 10.56 -18.12
N ASP A 203 -13.49 10.72 -18.04
CA ASP A 203 -14.21 11.35 -16.92
C ASP A 203 -14.71 10.33 -15.88
N ARG A 204 -14.50 9.04 -16.12
CA ARG A 204 -14.89 7.95 -15.21
C ARG A 204 -13.90 7.74 -14.07
N VAL A 205 -12.68 8.24 -14.20
CA VAL A 205 -11.65 8.16 -13.16
C VAL A 205 -11.11 9.55 -12.93
N MET A 206 -11.06 9.97 -11.66
CA MET A 206 -10.37 11.18 -11.28
C MET A 206 -9.08 10.81 -10.57
N THR A 207 -7.95 11.37 -10.99
CA THR A 207 -6.66 11.21 -10.33
C THR A 207 -6.33 12.46 -9.53
N VAL A 208 -5.96 12.28 -8.26
CA VAL A 208 -5.53 13.37 -7.38
C VAL A 208 -4.21 12.97 -6.72
N SER A 209 -3.12 13.69 -7.02
CA SER A 209 -1.79 13.35 -6.53
C SER A 209 -1.15 14.54 -5.80
N PHE A 210 -0.56 14.24 -4.64
CA PHE A 210 0.15 15.19 -3.78
C PHE A 210 1.63 14.83 -3.70
N HIS A 211 2.48 15.55 -4.41
CA HIS A 211 3.84 15.10 -4.66
C HIS A 211 4.85 16.25 -4.69
N LYS A 212 6.12 15.91 -4.52
CA LYS A 212 7.20 16.84 -4.79
C LYS A 212 7.29 17.13 -6.28
N PHE A 213 7.47 18.40 -6.64
CA PHE A 213 7.61 18.82 -8.04
C PHE A 213 8.84 19.71 -8.26
N GLY A 214 9.30 19.79 -9.51
CA GLY A 214 10.53 20.49 -9.91
C GLY A 214 11.59 19.53 -10.42
N ASP A 215 12.82 19.65 -9.95
CA ASP A 215 13.92 18.71 -10.26
C ASP A 215 13.77 17.41 -9.44
N TYR A 216 12.74 16.63 -9.77
CA TYR A 216 12.39 15.39 -9.07
C TYR A 216 11.72 14.39 -10.01
N PHE A 217 11.93 13.09 -9.77
CA PHE A 217 11.25 12.04 -10.52
C PHE A 217 9.74 12.06 -10.23
N PRO A 218 8.86 11.81 -11.22
CA PRO A 218 9.10 11.49 -12.64
C PRO A 218 9.18 12.71 -13.58
N GLY A 219 9.16 13.94 -13.06
CA GLY A 219 9.20 15.16 -13.85
C GLY A 219 7.86 15.58 -14.48
N THR A 220 6.76 14.91 -14.12
CA THR A 220 5.37 15.24 -14.49
C THR A 220 4.56 15.64 -13.25
N GLY A 221 3.30 16.06 -13.43
CA GLY A 221 2.44 16.46 -12.30
C GLY A 221 2.46 17.96 -12.04
N ASP A 222 2.68 18.78 -13.07
CA ASP A 222 2.54 20.23 -12.93
C ASP A 222 1.08 20.57 -12.58
N ILE A 223 0.84 21.64 -11.84
CA ILE A 223 -0.52 22.13 -11.55
C ILE A 223 -1.34 22.46 -12.83
N ARG A 224 -0.68 22.58 -13.99
CA ARG A 224 -1.28 22.76 -15.32
C ARG A 224 -1.68 21.44 -15.99
N ASP A 225 -1.18 20.31 -15.52
CA ASP A 225 -1.53 18.98 -16.01
C ASP A 225 -2.90 18.62 -15.45
N ILE A 226 -3.94 18.88 -16.25
CA ILE A 226 -5.35 18.82 -15.83
C ILE A 226 -6.15 17.77 -16.60
N GLY A 227 -5.50 16.83 -17.28
CA GLY A 227 -6.17 15.89 -18.17
C GLY A 227 -6.50 16.46 -19.54
N HIS A 228 -6.98 15.60 -20.44
CA HIS A 228 -7.24 15.94 -21.83
C HIS A 228 -8.59 15.41 -22.32
N SER A 229 -9.17 16.04 -23.36
CA SER A 229 -10.46 15.64 -23.93
C SER A 229 -11.55 15.52 -22.83
N LYS A 230 -12.26 14.38 -22.74
CA LYS A 230 -13.24 14.12 -21.70
C LYS A 230 -12.65 14.10 -20.28
N GLY A 231 -11.38 13.73 -20.13
CA GLY A 231 -10.67 13.73 -18.85
C GLY A 231 -10.17 15.11 -18.40
N LYS A 232 -10.41 16.18 -19.18
CA LYS A 232 -10.03 17.53 -18.76
C LYS A 232 -10.77 17.93 -17.47
N TYR A 233 -10.02 18.42 -16.48
CA TYR A 233 -10.39 18.68 -15.09
C TYR A 233 -10.60 17.45 -14.20
N TYR A 234 -10.30 16.23 -14.69
CA TYR A 234 -10.32 14.99 -13.92
C TYR A 234 -8.93 14.52 -13.47
N SER A 235 -7.88 15.28 -13.77
CA SER A 235 -6.56 15.13 -13.16
C SER A 235 -6.25 16.37 -12.32
N LEU A 236 -5.95 16.17 -11.04
CA LEU A 236 -5.60 17.24 -10.11
C LEU A 236 -4.24 16.95 -9.50
N ASN A 237 -3.28 17.83 -9.79
CA ASN A 237 -1.92 17.73 -9.32
C ASN A 237 -1.62 18.82 -8.29
N VAL A 238 -1.11 18.41 -7.14
CA VAL A 238 -0.74 19.26 -6.01
C VAL A 238 0.80 19.23 -5.90
N PRO A 239 1.51 20.07 -6.70
CA PRO A 239 2.96 20.12 -6.66
C PRO A 239 3.45 20.84 -5.40
N LEU A 240 4.42 20.23 -4.71
CA LEU A 240 4.94 20.70 -3.43
C LEU A 240 6.48 20.80 -3.44
N ASP A 241 6.99 21.64 -2.55
CA ASP A 241 8.42 21.80 -2.27
C ASP A 241 8.84 20.92 -1.07
N ASP A 242 10.15 20.85 -0.80
CA ASP A 242 10.71 20.03 0.28
C ASP A 242 10.16 20.41 1.67
N GLY A 243 10.16 19.43 2.57
CA GLY A 243 9.97 19.65 4.00
C GLY A 243 8.55 19.95 4.44
N ILE A 244 7.54 19.69 3.60
CA ILE A 244 6.14 19.86 4.02
C ILE A 244 5.85 19.08 5.31
N ASP A 245 5.23 19.76 6.28
CA ASP A 245 4.84 19.21 7.57
C ASP A 245 3.35 18.79 7.61
N ASP A 246 2.97 18.12 8.69
CA ASP A 246 1.60 17.61 8.89
C ASP A 246 0.53 18.70 8.78
N GLU A 247 0.75 19.87 9.40
CA GLU A 247 -0.24 20.95 9.42
C GLU A 247 -0.44 21.53 8.01
N SER A 248 0.66 21.80 7.30
CA SER A 248 0.67 22.31 5.93
C SER A 248 0.01 21.34 4.98
N TYR A 249 0.36 20.05 5.06
CA TYR A 249 -0.22 19.01 4.21
C TYR A 249 -1.74 18.88 4.43
N GLN A 250 -2.19 18.85 5.68
CA GLN A 250 -3.61 18.76 6.01
C GLN A 250 -4.41 20.01 5.62
N SER A 251 -3.77 21.19 5.60
CA SER A 251 -4.38 22.45 5.12
C SER A 251 -4.73 22.44 3.62
N LEU A 252 -4.10 21.53 2.85
CA LEU A 252 -4.38 21.25 1.44
C LEU A 252 -5.30 20.04 1.29
N PHE A 253 -4.92 18.92 1.89
CA PHE A 253 -5.55 17.62 1.67
C PHE A 253 -7.04 17.66 1.99
N LYS A 254 -7.43 18.09 3.20
CA LYS A 254 -8.84 18.05 3.62
C LYS A 254 -9.74 18.96 2.77
N PRO A 255 -9.40 20.24 2.51
CA PRO A 255 -10.24 21.08 1.66
C PRO A 255 -10.34 20.58 0.21
N ILE A 256 -9.23 20.15 -0.40
CA ILE A 256 -9.21 19.66 -1.78
C ILE A 256 -10.03 18.38 -1.87
N MET A 257 -9.73 17.39 -1.04
CA MET A 257 -10.40 16.09 -1.07
C MET A 257 -11.87 16.19 -0.66
N GLY A 258 -12.22 17.06 0.27
CA GLY A 258 -13.61 17.38 0.60
C GLY A 258 -14.38 17.88 -0.62
N LYS A 259 -13.78 18.80 -1.40
CA LYS A 259 -14.42 19.32 -2.62
C LYS A 259 -14.46 18.29 -3.75
N VAL A 260 -13.42 17.46 -3.88
CA VAL A 260 -13.40 16.33 -4.83
C VAL A 260 -14.57 15.39 -4.55
N MET A 261 -14.75 14.98 -3.29
CA MET A 261 -15.86 14.09 -2.91
C MET A 261 -17.23 14.72 -3.17
N GLU A 262 -17.40 16.02 -2.90
CA GLU A 262 -18.62 16.77 -3.18
C GLU A 262 -18.97 16.82 -4.68
N VAL A 263 -17.98 17.10 -5.54
CA VAL A 263 -18.19 17.36 -6.97
C VAL A 263 -18.18 16.06 -7.78
N PHE A 264 -17.15 15.23 -7.60
CA PHE A 264 -16.94 14.01 -8.38
C PHE A 264 -17.84 12.87 -7.91
N ARG A 265 -18.21 12.81 -6.62
CA ARG A 265 -19.11 11.79 -6.05
C ARG A 265 -18.74 10.36 -6.50
N PRO A 266 -17.54 9.86 -6.17
CA PRO A 266 -17.10 8.54 -6.60
C PRO A 266 -17.94 7.43 -5.97
N GLY A 267 -18.05 6.31 -6.68
CA GLY A 267 -18.65 5.08 -6.16
C GLY A 267 -17.65 4.16 -5.46
N ALA A 268 -16.36 4.33 -5.72
CA ALA A 268 -15.25 3.65 -5.06
C ALA A 268 -14.01 4.57 -5.02
N VAL A 269 -13.14 4.37 -4.03
CA VAL A 269 -11.89 5.09 -3.85
C VAL A 269 -10.74 4.09 -3.84
N VAL A 270 -9.66 4.40 -4.56
CA VAL A 270 -8.36 3.75 -4.43
C VAL A 270 -7.40 4.79 -3.85
N LEU A 271 -6.84 4.51 -2.67
CA LEU A 271 -5.85 5.36 -2.00
C LEU A 271 -4.52 4.61 -1.99
N GLN A 272 -3.55 5.13 -2.74
CA GLN A 272 -2.16 4.70 -2.70
C GLN A 272 -1.51 5.40 -1.50
N CYS A 273 -0.93 4.63 -0.57
CA CYS A 273 -0.34 5.12 0.68
C CYS A 273 1.19 5.02 0.64
N GLY A 274 1.82 5.63 -0.37
CA GLY A 274 3.27 5.69 -0.54
C GLY A 274 3.95 6.30 0.67
N ALA A 275 4.77 5.50 1.37
CA ALA A 275 5.34 5.85 2.67
C ALA A 275 6.70 6.58 2.55
N ASP A 276 7.13 6.94 1.35
CA ASP A 276 8.31 7.78 1.11
C ASP A 276 8.04 9.28 1.26
N SER A 277 6.77 9.68 1.43
CA SER A 277 6.38 11.02 1.88
C SER A 277 6.63 11.25 3.38
N LEU A 278 7.04 10.22 4.12
CA LEU A 278 7.36 10.32 5.54
C LEU A 278 8.71 11.01 5.81
N SER A 279 8.78 11.67 6.97
CA SER A 279 10.01 12.20 7.54
C SER A 279 11.09 11.12 7.66
N GLY A 280 12.31 11.47 7.22
CA GLY A 280 13.48 10.61 7.31
C GLY A 280 13.46 9.41 6.37
N ASP A 281 12.67 9.47 5.29
CA ASP A 281 12.81 8.52 4.18
C ASP A 281 14.19 8.63 3.51
N ARG A 282 14.65 7.56 2.86
CA ARG A 282 15.99 7.55 2.20
C ARG A 282 16.02 8.28 0.87
N LEU A 283 14.89 8.35 0.16
CA LEU A 283 14.77 9.02 -1.15
C LEU A 283 13.86 10.24 -1.08
N GLY A 284 12.83 10.17 -0.24
CA GLY A 284 11.89 11.26 -0.02
C GLY A 284 12.47 12.42 0.79
N CYS A 285 11.95 13.62 0.55
CA CYS A 285 12.35 14.85 1.24
C CYS A 285 11.16 15.65 1.78
N PHE A 286 10.09 14.97 2.16
CA PHE A 286 9.01 15.52 2.98
C PHE A 286 9.27 15.30 4.47
N ASN A 287 8.44 15.91 5.32
CA ASN A 287 8.59 15.87 6.77
C ASN A 287 7.32 15.38 7.49
N LEU A 288 6.54 14.50 6.85
CA LEU A 288 5.30 13.99 7.43
C LEU A 288 5.57 12.99 8.56
N SER A 289 4.79 13.10 9.63
CA SER A 289 4.72 12.05 10.65
C SER A 289 3.79 10.93 10.21
N ILE A 290 3.90 9.78 10.88
CA ILE A 290 2.95 8.66 10.70
C ILE A 290 1.51 9.08 11.00
N ARG A 291 1.31 9.99 11.97
CA ARG A 291 -0.04 10.49 12.31
C ARG A 291 -0.57 11.41 11.22
N GLY A 292 0.28 12.30 10.68
CA GLY A 292 -0.07 13.19 9.59
C GLY A 292 -0.41 12.43 8.31
N HIS A 293 0.37 11.40 7.97
CA HIS A 293 0.11 10.52 6.83
C HIS A 293 -1.20 9.73 7.00
N ALA A 294 -1.38 9.08 8.15
CA ALA A 294 -2.59 8.30 8.43
C ALA A 294 -3.87 9.16 8.61
N GLU A 295 -3.73 10.48 8.81
CA GLU A 295 -4.87 11.39 8.77
C GLU A 295 -5.51 11.46 7.39
N CYS A 296 -4.73 11.25 6.32
CA CYS A 296 -5.26 11.11 4.95
C CYS A 296 -6.17 9.88 4.86
N VAL A 297 -5.72 8.73 5.36
CA VAL A 297 -6.53 7.50 5.45
C VAL A 297 -7.77 7.72 6.29
N ARG A 298 -7.65 8.36 7.47
CA ARG A 298 -8.78 8.66 8.36
C ARG A 298 -9.82 9.54 7.69
N PHE A 299 -9.39 10.58 6.97
CA PHE A 299 -10.26 11.49 6.25
C PHE A 299 -10.98 10.77 5.10
N MET A 300 -10.26 10.03 4.27
CA MET A 300 -10.87 9.29 3.16
C MET A 300 -11.80 8.17 3.64
N ARG A 301 -11.42 7.48 4.73
CA ARG A 301 -12.28 6.52 5.41
C ARG A 301 -13.61 7.16 5.79
N SER A 302 -13.62 8.39 6.32
CA SER A 302 -14.83 9.04 6.85
C SER A 302 -16.00 9.19 5.86
N PHE A 303 -15.75 9.15 4.54
CA PHE A 303 -16.79 9.29 3.52
C PHE A 303 -17.65 8.04 3.30
N ASN A 304 -17.30 6.90 3.90
CA ASN A 304 -18.07 5.63 3.80
C ASN A 304 -18.31 5.17 2.35
N VAL A 305 -17.29 5.30 1.49
CA VAL A 305 -17.29 4.76 0.12
C VAL A 305 -16.34 3.54 0.10
N PRO A 306 -16.61 2.47 -0.67
CA PRO A 306 -15.69 1.35 -0.85
C PRO A 306 -14.25 1.84 -1.08
N LEU A 307 -13.32 1.38 -0.25
CA LEU A 307 -11.97 1.92 -0.17
C LEU A 307 -10.92 0.82 -0.35
N LEU A 308 -10.13 0.91 -1.42
CA LEU A 308 -8.93 0.10 -1.60
C LEU A 308 -7.71 0.87 -1.10
N LEU A 309 -7.04 0.36 -0.07
CA LEU A 309 -5.77 0.87 0.44
C LEU A 309 -4.63 0.07 -0.17
N LEU A 310 -3.71 0.76 -0.83
CA LEU A 310 -2.52 0.17 -1.44
C LEU A 310 -1.26 0.70 -0.77
N GLY A 311 -0.16 -0.02 -0.94
CA GLY A 311 1.17 0.46 -0.54
C GLY A 311 1.67 1.56 -1.48
N GLY A 312 2.91 1.44 -1.94
CA GLY A 312 3.61 2.45 -2.70
C GLY A 312 5.09 2.50 -2.41
N GLY A 313 5.73 3.66 -2.60
CA GLY A 313 7.10 3.92 -2.18
C GLY A 313 7.33 3.80 -0.67
N GLY A 314 8.57 4.04 -0.24
CA GLY A 314 9.00 3.96 1.15
C GLY A 314 10.27 3.14 1.33
N TYR A 315 11.35 3.81 1.69
CA TYR A 315 12.72 3.31 1.59
C TYR A 315 13.46 3.32 2.94
N THR A 316 12.92 4.01 3.96
CA THR A 316 13.23 3.74 5.37
C THR A 316 12.30 2.65 5.92
N ILE A 317 12.61 1.38 5.65
CA ILE A 317 11.70 0.22 5.84
C ILE A 317 11.06 0.09 7.24
N ARG A 318 11.76 0.52 8.30
CA ARG A 318 11.21 0.55 9.67
C ARG A 318 10.05 1.54 9.80
N ASN A 319 10.10 2.68 9.10
CA ASN A 319 9.04 3.67 9.10
C ASN A 319 7.87 3.25 8.22
N VAL A 320 8.15 2.55 7.11
CA VAL A 320 7.12 1.92 6.28
C VAL A 320 6.29 0.93 7.11
N ALA A 321 6.95 0.01 7.83
CA ALA A 321 6.26 -0.97 8.66
C ALA A 321 5.41 -0.32 9.75
N ARG A 322 5.92 0.74 10.39
CA ARG A 322 5.15 1.51 11.37
C ARG A 322 3.93 2.20 10.75
N CYS A 323 4.12 2.84 9.60
CA CYS A 323 3.09 3.61 8.90
C CYS A 323 1.92 2.72 8.49
N TRP A 324 2.17 1.69 7.70
CA TRP A 324 1.12 0.80 7.22
C TRP A 324 0.47 -0.02 8.34
N CYS A 325 1.20 -0.32 9.42
CA CYS A 325 0.60 -0.88 10.64
C CYS A 325 -0.42 0.07 11.26
N TYR A 326 -0.03 1.34 11.48
CA TYR A 326 -0.92 2.35 12.05
C TYR A 326 -2.13 2.64 11.16
N GLU A 327 -1.92 2.72 9.84
CA GLU A 327 -3.00 2.92 8.86
C GLU A 327 -3.98 1.75 8.80
N THR A 328 -3.50 0.52 9.00
CA THR A 328 -4.38 -0.65 9.15
C THR A 328 -5.25 -0.50 10.41
N GLY A 329 -4.67 -0.03 11.52
CA GLY A 329 -5.43 0.34 12.72
C GLY A 329 -6.51 1.39 12.41
N VAL A 330 -6.16 2.45 11.68
CA VAL A 330 -7.11 3.48 11.24
C VAL A 330 -8.23 2.90 10.36
N ALA A 331 -7.90 2.01 9.41
CA ALA A 331 -8.88 1.34 8.56
C ALA A 331 -9.91 0.55 9.40
N LEU A 332 -9.43 -0.18 10.40
CA LEU A 332 -10.25 -0.94 11.35
C LEU A 332 -11.01 -0.04 12.35
N GLY A 333 -10.65 1.23 12.46
CA GLY A 333 -11.25 2.18 13.42
C GLY A 333 -10.66 2.08 14.83
N HIS A 334 -9.42 1.60 14.94
CA HIS A 334 -8.67 1.49 16.19
C HIS A 334 -7.56 2.52 16.29
N GLU A 335 -7.39 3.08 17.47
CA GLU A 335 -6.19 3.86 17.82
C GLU A 335 -5.18 2.90 18.46
N LEU A 336 -4.02 2.74 17.82
CA LEU A 336 -2.99 1.85 18.33
C LEU A 336 -2.18 2.50 19.44
N THR A 337 -1.72 1.70 20.40
CA THR A 337 -0.77 2.15 21.41
C THR A 337 0.58 2.46 20.77
N ASP A 338 1.25 3.50 21.22
CA ASP A 338 2.55 3.89 20.66
C ASP A 338 3.68 2.91 21.01
N LYS A 339 3.57 2.21 22.15
CA LYS A 339 4.56 1.20 22.54
C LYS A 339 4.49 0.00 21.59
N MET A 340 5.60 -0.30 20.93
CA MET A 340 5.67 -1.44 20.01
C MET A 340 5.70 -2.78 20.75
N PRO A 341 4.90 -3.76 20.34
CA PRO A 341 5.00 -5.12 20.85
C PRO A 341 6.29 -5.80 20.36
N PRO A 342 6.92 -6.66 21.20
CA PRO A 342 8.03 -7.51 20.76
C PRO A 342 7.65 -8.32 19.52
N ASN A 343 8.57 -8.41 18.55
CA ASN A 343 8.38 -9.13 17.29
C ASN A 343 9.72 -9.58 16.72
N GLU A 344 9.71 -10.36 15.64
CA GLU A 344 10.89 -10.96 15.01
C GLU A 344 11.87 -9.90 14.47
N TYR A 345 11.38 -8.68 14.20
CA TYR A 345 12.14 -7.55 13.68
C TYR A 345 12.35 -6.45 14.71
N PHE A 346 12.10 -6.69 16.01
CA PHE A 346 12.02 -5.66 17.04
C PHE A 346 13.25 -4.72 17.09
N GLU A 347 14.44 -5.28 16.90
CA GLU A 347 15.72 -4.54 16.88
C GLU A 347 15.81 -3.49 15.76
N TYR A 348 15.06 -3.63 14.66
CA TYR A 348 15.01 -2.63 13.59
C TYR A 348 14.38 -1.30 14.04
N PHE A 349 13.60 -1.33 15.12
CA PHE A 349 12.82 -0.20 15.63
C PHE A 349 13.50 0.53 16.79
N GLY A 350 14.71 0.13 17.16
CA GLY A 350 15.53 0.83 18.14
C GLY A 350 15.93 2.24 17.70
N PRO A 351 16.32 3.11 18.66
CA PRO A 351 16.40 2.83 20.10
C PRO A 351 15.07 3.03 20.86
N ASP A 352 14.07 3.62 20.22
CA ASP A 352 12.86 4.09 20.92
C ASP A 352 11.78 3.00 21.05
N TYR A 353 11.75 2.04 20.12
CA TYR A 353 10.76 0.94 20.08
C TYR A 353 9.30 1.44 20.13
N THR A 354 9.04 2.56 19.47
CA THR A 354 7.73 3.18 19.32
C THR A 354 7.19 3.04 17.90
N LEU A 355 5.87 3.18 17.77
CA LEU A 355 5.17 3.21 16.49
C LEU A 355 5.32 4.57 15.82
N HIS A 356 5.19 5.66 16.57
CA HIS A 356 5.30 7.00 16.03
C HIS A 356 6.74 7.48 15.95
N VAL A 357 7.02 8.22 14.88
CA VAL A 357 8.29 8.90 14.64
C VAL A 357 8.01 10.39 14.54
N ALA A 358 8.80 11.19 15.25
CA ALA A 358 8.67 12.64 15.22
C ALA A 358 9.15 13.21 13.88
N PRO A 359 8.55 14.32 13.40
CA PRO A 359 9.11 15.11 12.32
C PRO A 359 10.56 15.54 12.65
N SER A 360 11.37 15.70 11.61
CA SER A 360 12.72 16.25 11.71
C SER A 360 12.70 17.79 11.84
N ASN A 361 13.86 18.39 12.10
CA ASN A 361 14.05 19.84 12.07
C ASN A 361 14.27 20.42 10.65
N MET A 362 13.91 19.66 9.61
CA MET A 362 13.97 20.13 8.22
C MET A 362 13.11 21.39 8.03
N GLU A 363 13.62 22.35 7.27
CA GLU A 363 12.88 23.56 6.90
C GLU A 363 11.74 23.21 5.92
N ASN A 364 10.53 23.68 6.23
CA ASN A 364 9.40 23.59 5.33
C ASN A 364 9.46 24.72 4.30
N LYS A 365 9.77 24.38 3.04
CA LYS A 365 9.89 25.34 1.94
C LYS A 365 8.55 25.75 1.33
N ASN A 366 7.45 25.17 1.80
CA ASN A 366 6.10 25.43 1.32
C ASN A 366 5.49 26.60 2.10
N THR A 367 5.66 27.82 1.61
CA THR A 367 5.09 28.99 2.28
C THR A 367 3.56 28.94 2.23
N ARG A 368 2.90 29.48 3.27
CA ARG A 368 1.44 29.55 3.33
C ARG A 368 0.80 30.17 2.09
N GLN A 369 1.44 31.21 1.52
CA GLN A 369 0.96 31.85 0.30
C GLN A 369 0.97 30.89 -0.90
N GLN A 370 2.06 30.14 -1.11
CA GLN A 370 2.13 29.13 -2.18
C GLN A 370 1.05 28.07 -2.02
N LEU A 371 0.83 27.58 -0.79
CA LEU A 371 -0.19 26.58 -0.51
C LEU A 371 -1.61 27.10 -0.73
N ASP A 372 -1.89 28.33 -0.30
CA ASP A 372 -3.17 28.99 -0.53
C ASP A 372 -3.43 29.21 -2.03
N ASP A 373 -2.40 29.54 -2.82
CA ASP A 373 -2.48 29.70 -4.28
C ASP A 373 -2.74 28.37 -4.99
N ILE A 374 -2.02 27.30 -4.61
CA ILE A 374 -2.25 25.94 -5.11
C ILE A 374 -3.69 25.50 -4.83
N ARG A 375 -4.12 25.61 -3.57
CA ARG A 375 -5.48 25.23 -3.16
C ARG A 375 -6.53 26.01 -3.95
N SER A 376 -6.38 27.33 -4.07
CA SER A 376 -7.34 28.18 -4.78
C SER A 376 -7.46 27.78 -6.25
N ARG A 377 -6.35 27.49 -6.91
CA ARG A 377 -6.32 27.07 -8.32
C ARG A 377 -6.98 25.70 -8.53
N LEU A 378 -6.76 24.75 -7.63
CA LEU A 378 -7.36 23.42 -7.73
C LEU A 378 -8.87 23.45 -7.44
N LEU A 379 -9.30 24.25 -6.47
CA LEU A 379 -10.73 24.49 -6.23
C LEU A 379 -11.41 25.19 -7.43
N ASP A 380 -10.72 26.11 -8.10
CA ASP A 380 -11.20 26.72 -9.35
C ASP A 380 -11.32 25.68 -10.47
N ASN A 381 -10.35 24.77 -10.63
CA ASN A 381 -10.45 23.66 -11.58
C ASN A 381 -11.65 22.76 -11.30
N LEU A 382 -11.87 22.38 -10.04
CA LEU A 382 -13.04 21.60 -9.62
C LEU A 382 -14.37 22.32 -9.91
N SER A 383 -14.40 23.66 -9.82
CA SER A 383 -15.61 24.44 -10.11
C SER A 383 -16.05 24.36 -11.58
N LYS A 384 -15.14 23.99 -12.50
CA LYS A 384 -15.40 23.85 -13.94
C LYS A 384 -16.09 22.53 -14.28
N LEU A 385 -16.06 21.55 -13.37
CA LEU A 385 -16.78 20.30 -13.54
C LEU A 385 -18.28 20.53 -13.37
N ARG A 386 -19.07 20.08 -14.35
CA ARG A 386 -20.52 19.95 -14.16
C ARG A 386 -20.76 18.94 -13.04
N HIS A 387 -21.68 19.22 -12.13
CA HIS A 387 -22.04 18.25 -11.09
C HIS A 387 -22.57 16.96 -11.73
N ALA A 388 -21.76 15.89 -11.69
CA ALA A 388 -22.00 14.55 -12.26
C ALA A 388 -22.74 14.53 -13.62
N PRO A 389 -22.07 14.78 -14.76
CA PRO A 389 -22.67 14.56 -16.06
C PRO A 389 -23.08 13.09 -16.24
N SER A 390 -24.18 12.85 -16.94
CA SER A 390 -24.68 11.52 -17.25
C SER A 390 -23.67 10.77 -18.13
N VAL A 391 -23.23 9.59 -17.71
CA VAL A 391 -22.38 8.70 -18.53
C VAL A 391 -23.28 7.68 -19.22
N GLN A 392 -23.01 7.38 -20.49
CA GLN A 392 -23.76 6.37 -21.25
C GLN A 392 -23.53 4.96 -20.68
N PHE A 393 -24.59 4.14 -20.65
CA PHE A 393 -24.50 2.74 -20.26
C PHE A 393 -23.49 1.99 -21.14
N GLN A 394 -22.64 1.18 -20.50
CA GLN A 394 -21.66 0.33 -21.16
C GLN A 394 -21.91 -1.12 -20.77
N GLU A 395 -21.86 -2.06 -21.72
CA GLU A 395 -21.96 -3.49 -21.43
C GLU A 395 -20.81 -3.90 -20.47
N ARG A 396 -21.15 -4.66 -19.43
CA ARG A 396 -20.21 -5.08 -18.38
C ARG A 396 -19.23 -6.13 -18.94
N PRO A 397 -17.91 -5.90 -18.93
CA PRO A 397 -16.93 -6.92 -19.26
C PRO A 397 -16.96 -8.09 -18.25
N PRO A 398 -16.57 -9.32 -18.64
CA PRO A 398 -16.51 -10.47 -17.74
C PRO A 398 -15.66 -10.21 -16.49
N GLU A 399 -16.02 -10.79 -15.35
CA GLU A 399 -15.28 -10.67 -14.08
C GLU A 399 -13.87 -11.26 -14.16
N ALA A 400 -12.96 -10.74 -13.33
CA ALA A 400 -11.70 -11.44 -13.10
C ALA A 400 -12.01 -12.69 -12.28
N GLU A 401 -11.91 -13.89 -12.88
CA GLU A 401 -12.14 -15.13 -12.14
C GLU A 401 -11.10 -15.26 -11.02
N LEU A 402 -11.58 -15.24 -9.78
CA LEU A 402 -10.84 -15.76 -8.63
C LEU A 402 -11.13 -17.27 -8.59
N PRO A 403 -10.11 -18.14 -8.49
CA PRO A 403 -10.34 -19.56 -8.20
C PRO A 403 -11.21 -19.69 -6.95
N GLU A 404 -12.24 -20.54 -7.02
CA GLU A 404 -12.94 -21.00 -5.83
C GLU A 404 -11.95 -21.80 -4.98
N GLN A 405 -12.01 -21.67 -3.64
CA GLN A 405 -11.28 -22.58 -2.77
C GLN A 405 -11.89 -23.98 -2.98
N ASP A 406 -11.15 -24.89 -3.61
CA ASP A 406 -11.53 -26.31 -3.64
C ASP A 406 -11.57 -26.81 -2.19
N GLU A 407 -12.76 -26.93 -1.61
CA GLU A 407 -13.01 -27.65 -0.36
C GLU A 407 -12.65 -29.15 -0.49
N ASP A 408 -12.40 -29.63 -1.72
CA ASP A 408 -12.02 -31.01 -2.05
C ASP A 408 -10.51 -31.31 -1.93
N GLN A 409 -9.69 -30.35 -1.44
CA GLN A 409 -8.27 -30.58 -1.12
C GLN A 409 -7.97 -30.65 0.39
N GLU A 410 -8.99 -30.61 1.25
CA GLU A 410 -8.82 -31.00 2.66
C GLU A 410 -8.69 -32.54 2.74
N ASP A 411 -7.59 -33.00 3.33
CA ASP A 411 -7.31 -34.42 3.55
C ASP A 411 -8.47 -35.03 4.37
N PRO A 412 -9.21 -36.02 3.84
CA PRO A 412 -10.35 -36.63 4.55
C PRO A 412 -9.97 -37.35 5.85
N ASP A 413 -8.68 -37.44 6.20
CA ASP A 413 -8.20 -37.99 7.47
C ASP A 413 -7.89 -36.94 8.57
N GLU A 414 -7.98 -35.63 8.32
CA GLU A 414 -7.91 -34.61 9.39
C GLU A 414 -9.28 -34.38 10.04
N ARG A 415 -9.59 -35.18 11.06
CA ARG A 415 -10.75 -34.93 11.92
C ARG A 415 -10.53 -33.72 12.82
N HIS A 416 -11.04 -32.57 12.39
CA HIS A 416 -11.37 -31.48 13.31
C HIS A 416 -12.57 -31.88 14.18
N HIS A 417 -12.31 -32.27 15.42
CA HIS A 417 -13.35 -32.44 16.43
C HIS A 417 -13.90 -31.05 16.83
N ALA A 418 -15.05 -30.70 16.28
CA ALA A 418 -15.95 -29.71 16.85
C ALA A 418 -16.86 -30.38 17.91
N ASP A 419 -17.22 -29.59 18.92
CA ASP A 419 -18.08 -29.87 20.09
C ASP A 419 -17.45 -30.58 21.29
N SER A 420 -17.06 -29.77 22.29
CA SER A 420 -17.41 -30.06 23.67
C SER A 420 -17.57 -28.76 24.47
N ASP A 421 -18.82 -28.28 24.57
CA ASP A 421 -19.27 -27.43 25.66
C ASP A 421 -19.16 -28.21 26.98
N VAL A 422 -18.29 -27.79 27.90
CA VAL A 422 -18.41 -28.12 29.33
C VAL A 422 -17.95 -26.95 30.19
N GLU A 423 -18.81 -26.61 31.14
CA GLU A 423 -18.75 -25.54 32.14
C GLU A 423 -17.43 -25.44 32.92
N MET A 424 -17.05 -24.19 33.20
CA MET A 424 -16.05 -23.83 34.20
C MET A 424 -16.56 -24.13 35.60
N ASP A 425 -15.79 -24.92 36.37
CA ASP A 425 -15.84 -24.87 37.83
C ASP A 425 -14.42 -24.83 38.43
N ALA A 426 -14.32 -24.10 39.55
CA ALA A 426 -13.09 -23.54 40.08
C ALA A 426 -12.27 -24.48 41.01
N VAL A 427 -11.02 -24.03 41.30
CA VAL A 427 -10.23 -24.15 42.55
C VAL A 427 -8.87 -24.89 42.46
N LYS A 428 -7.82 -24.05 42.30
CA LYS A 428 -6.50 -23.96 43.01
C LYS A 428 -5.48 -25.14 43.08
N PRO A 429 -4.18 -24.79 43.26
CA PRO A 429 -3.03 -25.52 42.71
C PRO A 429 -2.32 -26.42 43.75
N LEU A 430 -1.47 -27.36 43.30
CA LEU A 430 -0.32 -27.90 44.06
C LEU A 430 0.63 -28.74 43.16
N ASP A 431 1.85 -28.22 43.06
CA ASP A 431 3.19 -28.82 43.19
C ASP A 431 3.65 -30.17 42.57
N ASP A 432 4.93 -30.08 42.17
CA ASP A 432 5.99 -30.97 41.70
C ASP A 432 5.86 -32.52 41.76
N SER A 433 6.21 -33.19 40.65
CA SER A 433 7.30 -34.19 40.64
C SER A 433 7.52 -34.83 39.25
N GLY A 434 8.73 -34.58 38.75
CA GLY A 434 9.51 -35.25 37.71
C GLY A 434 8.96 -36.44 36.89
N ARG A 435 9.13 -36.33 35.57
CA ARG A 435 9.77 -37.38 34.76
C ARG A 435 10.38 -36.81 33.46
N ARG A 436 11.70 -36.97 33.36
CA ARG A 436 12.53 -36.72 32.17
C ARG A 436 12.29 -37.76 31.08
N SER A 437 12.28 -37.33 29.81
CA SER A 437 12.94 -38.04 28.71
C SER A 437 13.34 -37.11 27.55
N SER A 438 14.64 -36.80 27.50
CA SER A 438 15.52 -36.70 26.33
C SER A 438 15.03 -36.01 25.03
N ILE A 439 15.52 -34.78 24.82
CA ILE A 439 15.72 -34.18 23.49
C ILE A 439 17.23 -34.28 23.15
N GLN A 440 17.54 -34.88 22.00
CA GLN A 440 18.90 -34.93 21.45
C GLN A 440 19.25 -33.58 20.81
N ASN A 441 20.30 -32.93 21.32
CA ASN A 441 20.92 -31.75 20.73
C ASN A 441 21.84 -32.14 19.56
N VAL A 442 21.54 -31.63 18.36
CA VAL A 442 22.47 -31.65 17.23
C VAL A 442 23.45 -30.48 17.39
N ARG A 443 24.73 -30.79 17.53
CA ARG A 443 25.84 -29.85 17.76
C ARG A 443 26.46 -29.46 16.41
N VAL A 444 26.36 -28.20 16.03
CA VAL A 444 27.07 -27.62 14.88
C VAL A 444 28.53 -27.36 15.28
N LYS A 445 29.48 -27.98 14.57
CA LYS A 445 30.92 -27.69 14.68
C LYS A 445 31.26 -26.43 13.89
N ARG A 446 31.89 -25.46 14.55
CA ARG A 446 32.69 -24.40 13.91
C ARG A 446 34.09 -24.95 13.70
N GLU A 447 34.59 -24.90 12.47
CA GLU A 447 36.02 -25.02 12.18
C GLU A 447 36.59 -23.63 11.88
N SER A 448 37.59 -23.26 12.68
CA SER A 448 38.47 -22.11 12.52
C SER A 448 39.67 -22.51 11.68
N ALA A 449 39.96 -21.77 10.62
CA ALA A 449 41.23 -21.84 9.91
C ALA A 449 41.94 -20.49 10.04
N GLU A 450 42.95 -20.46 10.92
CA GLU A 450 44.05 -19.50 10.87
C GLU A 450 45.14 -20.07 9.96
N THR A 451 45.65 -19.27 9.02
CA THR A 451 47.02 -19.42 8.49
C THR A 451 47.57 -18.05 8.10
N ASP A 452 48.53 -17.63 8.92
CA ASP A 452 49.77 -16.88 8.67
C ASP A 452 49.92 -15.91 7.49
N ALA A 453 50.36 -14.72 7.87
CA ALA A 453 50.99 -13.72 7.03
C ALA A 453 52.43 -14.11 6.65
N ALA A 454 52.80 -13.81 5.41
CA ALA A 454 54.19 -13.60 5.01
C ALA A 454 54.25 -12.55 3.88
N ASP A 455 55.10 -11.54 4.09
CA ASP A 455 55.47 -10.48 3.17
C ASP A 455 56.00 -10.99 1.82
N GLN A 456 55.73 -10.24 0.73
CA GLN A 456 56.76 -9.72 -0.19
C GLN A 456 56.16 -8.89 -1.35
N PHE A 457 56.63 -7.63 -1.42
CA PHE A 457 56.67 -6.63 -2.51
C PHE A 457 55.37 -6.10 -3.15
#